data_AF-A0A973YWX4-F1
#
_entry.id   AF-A0A973YWX4-F1
#
_cell.length_a   1.000
_cell.length_b   1.000
_cell.length_c   1.000
_cell.angle_alpha   90.00
_cell.angle_beta   90.00
_cell.angle_gamma   90.00
#
_symmetry.space_group_name_H-M   'P 1'
#
loop_
_entity.id
_entity.type
_entity.pdbx_description
1 polymer ?
#
loop_
_entity_poly.entity_id
_entity_poly.type
_entity_poly.pdbx_seq_one_letter_code
_entity_poly.pdbx_strand_id
1 'polypeptide(L)'
;VRAVATALSRRVGPVTVGYAATAEPRVADVVASASGRVAVASWLLAPGLFHRVVAESGAAVVAEPIGAHLRVVEAVLLRYYEARCFQDVA
;
A
#
# COMPACT_ATOMS: atom_id res chain seq x y z
N VAL A 1 -3.31 -6.54 2.17
CA VAL A 1 -2.38 -6.10 1.11
C VAL A 1 -2.41 -6.98 -0.15
N ARG A 2 -2.40 -8.33 -0.06
CA ARG A 2 -2.42 -9.22 -1.24
C ARG A 2 -3.55 -8.93 -2.23
N ALA A 3 -4.78 -8.76 -1.76
CA ALA A 3 -5.92 -8.40 -2.62
C ALA A 3 -5.71 -7.08 -3.38
N VAL A 4 -5.09 -6.09 -2.73
CA VAL A 4 -4.77 -4.79 -3.35
C VAL A 4 -3.68 -4.97 -4.42
N ALA A 5 -2.64 -5.78 -4.15
CA ALA A 5 -1.59 -6.07 -5.14
C ALA A 5 -2.17 -6.78 -6.38
N THR A 6 -3.04 -7.76 -6.19
CA THR A 6 -3.77 -8.43 -7.30
C THR A 6 -4.67 -7.45 -8.05
N ALA A 7 -5.29 -6.49 -7.36
CA ALA A 7 -6.05 -5.46 -8.05
C ALA A 7 -5.10 -4.56 -8.86
N LEU A 8 -4.06 -4.01 -8.27
CA LEU A 8 -3.11 -3.13 -8.97
C LEU A 8 -2.50 -3.83 -10.19
N SER A 9 -2.16 -5.11 -10.09
CA SER A 9 -1.50 -5.83 -11.18
C SER A 9 -2.33 -5.92 -12.46
N ARG A 10 -3.66 -5.95 -12.33
CA ARG A 10 -4.57 -5.90 -13.50
C ARG A 10 -4.52 -4.56 -14.25
N ARG A 11 -3.91 -3.52 -13.69
CA ARG A 11 -3.85 -2.16 -14.26
C ARG A 11 -2.45 -1.80 -14.76
N VAL A 12 -1.41 -2.32 -14.10
CA VAL A 12 -0.02 -1.91 -14.36
C VAL A 12 0.92 -3.06 -14.73
N GLY A 13 0.40 -4.29 -14.85
CA GLY A 13 1.22 -5.49 -15.07
C GLY A 13 1.66 -6.15 -13.77
N PRO A 14 2.68 -7.03 -13.77
CA PRO A 14 3.10 -7.77 -12.58
C PRO A 14 3.41 -6.87 -11.37
N VAL A 15 2.93 -7.25 -10.18
CA VAL A 15 3.16 -6.52 -8.92
C VAL A 15 3.61 -7.50 -7.85
N THR A 16 4.72 -7.19 -7.19
CA THR A 16 5.24 -7.93 -6.04
C THR A 16 5.00 -7.13 -4.77
N VAL A 17 4.63 -7.81 -3.68
CA VAL A 17 4.45 -7.18 -2.36
C VAL A 17 5.79 -7.17 -1.63
N GLY A 18 6.22 -6.00 -1.16
CA GLY A 18 7.31 -5.83 -0.20
C GLY A 18 6.83 -5.08 1.03
N TYR A 19 7.41 -5.39 2.19
CA TYR A 19 7.02 -4.81 3.47
C TYR A 19 8.11 -3.87 4.00
N ALA A 20 7.67 -2.79 4.67
CA ALA A 20 8.56 -1.80 5.27
C ALA A 20 9.07 -2.18 6.66
N ALA A 21 8.45 -3.17 7.31
CA ALA A 21 8.69 -3.48 8.72
C ALA A 21 8.67 -5.00 8.94
N THR A 22 8.04 -5.47 10.01
CA THR A 22 8.14 -6.81 10.59
C THR A 22 7.85 -8.01 9.69
N ALA A 23 7.26 -7.81 8.52
CA ALA A 23 6.89 -8.89 7.60
C ALA A 23 7.91 -9.06 6.48
N GLU A 24 7.93 -10.26 5.90
CA GLU A 24 8.78 -10.60 4.75
C GLU A 24 7.95 -10.83 3.48
N PRO A 25 8.51 -10.54 2.28
CA PRO A 25 9.86 -10.04 2.04
C PRO A 25 10.00 -8.52 2.28
N ARG A 26 11.17 -8.05 2.70
CA ARG A 26 11.44 -6.60 2.81
C ARG A 26 11.39 -5.91 1.45
N VAL A 27 10.87 -4.68 1.44
CA VAL A 27 10.77 -3.89 0.20
C VAL A 27 12.14 -3.65 -0.46
N ALA A 28 13.20 -3.41 0.32
CA ALA A 28 14.55 -3.24 -0.20
C ALA A 28 15.06 -4.51 -0.89
N ASP A 29 14.83 -5.69 -0.31
CA ASP A 29 15.26 -6.96 -0.89
C ASP A 29 14.51 -7.27 -2.20
N VAL A 30 13.20 -7.00 -2.24
CA VAL A 30 12.40 -7.15 -3.45
C VAL A 30 12.93 -6.25 -4.57
N VAL A 31 13.20 -4.98 -4.27
CA VAL A 31 13.75 -4.03 -5.25
C VAL A 31 15.13 -4.46 -5.73
N ALA A 32 16.03 -4.86 -4.82
CA ALA A 32 17.38 -5.30 -5.15
C ALA A 32 17.41 -6.57 -6.03
N SER A 33 16.42 -7.46 -5.86
CA SER A 33 16.32 -8.70 -6.65
C SER A 33 15.72 -8.52 -8.05
N ALA A 34 15.08 -7.38 -8.32
CA ALA A 34 14.38 -7.15 -9.58
C ALA A 34 15.35 -6.73 -10.70
N SER A 35 15.14 -7.25 -11.91
CA SER A 35 15.84 -6.77 -13.09
C SER A 35 15.17 -5.51 -13.65
N GLY A 36 15.96 -4.46 -13.88
CA GLY A 36 15.50 -3.22 -14.49
C GLY A 36 14.94 -2.19 -13.51
N ARG A 37 14.13 -1.26 -14.01
CA ARG A 37 13.61 -0.13 -13.23
C ARG A 37 12.37 -0.52 -12.44
N VAL A 38 12.44 -0.39 -11.12
CA VAL A 38 11.31 -0.63 -10.21
C VAL A 38 10.67 0.69 -9.79
N ALA A 39 9.33 0.73 -9.82
CA ALA A 39 8.53 1.77 -9.18
C ALA A 39 7.78 1.16 -7.98
N VAL A 40 7.72 1.89 -6.87
CA VAL A 40 7.06 1.43 -5.63
C VAL A 40 5.84 2.30 -5.33
N ALA A 41 4.68 1.65 -5.21
CA ALA A 41 3.45 2.27 -4.75
C ALA A 41 3.35 2.16 -3.21
N SER A 42 3.40 3.29 -2.50
CA SER A 42 3.37 3.30 -1.04
C SER A 42 1.96 3.08 -0.48
N TRP A 43 1.65 1.88 0.01
CA TRP A 43 0.37 1.56 0.66
C TRP A 43 0.35 2.01 2.14
N LEU A 44 0.54 3.31 2.36
CA LEU A 44 0.59 3.94 3.68
C LEU A 44 -0.37 5.14 3.75
N LEU A 45 -0.88 5.44 4.94
CA LEU A 45 -1.85 6.52 5.18
C LEU A 45 -1.23 7.85 5.60
N ALA A 46 0.07 7.88 5.88
CA ALA A 46 0.76 9.08 6.31
C ALA A 46 2.25 9.01 6.00
N PRO A 47 2.92 10.16 5.82
CA PRO A 47 4.36 10.22 5.91
C PRO A 47 4.81 9.83 7.34
N GLY A 48 5.94 9.15 7.45
CA GLY A 48 6.44 8.68 8.74
C GLY A 48 7.55 7.65 8.58
N LEU A 49 7.94 6.99 9.68
CA LEU A 49 9.05 6.04 9.71
C LEU A 49 8.93 4.98 8.60
N PHE A 50 7.76 4.34 8.47
CA PHE A 50 7.58 3.31 7.45
C PHE A 50 7.68 3.86 6.03
N HIS A 51 7.21 5.09 5.79
CA HIS A 51 7.35 5.69 4.48
C HIS A 51 8.81 6.01 4.15
N ARG A 52 9.61 6.46 5.12
CA ARG A 52 11.06 6.66 4.94
C ARG A 52 11.77 5.36 4.56
N VAL A 53 11.44 4.26 5.24
CA VAL A 53 11.99 2.93 4.87
C VAL A 53 11.63 2.55 3.43
N VAL A 54 10.40 2.85 2.98
CA VAL A 54 10.02 2.61 1.58
C VAL A 54 10.77 3.54 0.62
N ALA A 55 10.94 4.81 0.97
CA ALA A 55 11.68 5.80 0.18
C ALA A 55 13.16 5.40 -0.01
N GLU A 56 13.75 4.75 1.00
CA GLU A 56 15.14 4.26 1.00
C GLU A 56 15.31 2.87 0.35
N SER A 57 14.25 2.31 -0.26
CA SER A 57 14.27 0.95 -0.83
C SER A 57 15.19 0.76 -2.06
N GLY A 58 15.73 1.84 -2.63
CA GLY A 58 16.54 1.80 -3.86
C GLY A 58 15.73 1.78 -5.16
N ALA A 59 14.40 1.95 -5.08
CA ALA A 59 13.55 2.00 -6.26
C ALA A 59 13.80 3.27 -7.09
N ALA A 60 13.60 3.18 -8.41
CA ALA A 60 13.80 4.33 -9.31
C ALA A 60 12.73 5.42 -9.09
N VAL A 61 11.54 5.03 -8.64
CA VAL A 61 10.44 5.94 -8.28
C VAL A 61 9.73 5.37 -7.06
N VAL A 62 9.47 6.21 -6.06
CA VAL A 62 8.62 5.89 -4.91
C VAL A 62 7.48 6.90 -4.90
N ALA A 63 6.24 6.41 -4.97
CA ALA A 63 5.07 7.27 -4.84
C ALA A 63 4.89 7.74 -3.39
N GLU A 64 4.35 8.94 -3.22
CA GLU A 64 3.88 9.42 -1.91
C GLU A 64 2.89 8.44 -1.26
N PRO A 65 2.75 8.46 0.08
CA PRO A 65 1.69 7.71 0.76
C PRO A 65 0.33 8.04 0.16
N ILE A 66 -0.57 7.06 0.09
CA ILE A 66 -1.96 7.28 -0.34
C ILE A 66 -2.63 8.38 0.48
N GLY A 67 -2.29 8.47 1.77
CA GLY A 67 -2.73 9.59 2.60
C GLY A 67 -4.24 9.59 2.80
N ALA A 68 -4.78 10.80 2.92
CA ALA A 68 -6.21 11.07 3.03
C ALA A 68 -6.89 11.27 1.66
N HIS A 69 -6.47 10.52 0.64
CA HIS A 69 -7.12 10.57 -0.67
C HIS A 69 -8.64 10.38 -0.53
N LEU A 70 -9.46 11.12 -1.29
CA LEU A 70 -10.93 11.15 -1.13
C LEU A 70 -11.57 9.75 -1.12
N ARG A 71 -11.07 8.85 -1.98
CA ARG A 71 -11.52 7.44 -2.02
C ARG A 71 -11.18 6.61 -0.77
N VAL A 72 -10.15 6.98 -0.03
CA VAL A 72 -9.85 6.37 1.29
C VAL A 72 -10.84 6.89 2.32
N VAL A 73 -11.12 8.19 2.31
CA VAL A 73 -12.14 8.79 3.20
C VAL A 73 -13.50 8.15 2.95
N GLU A 74 -13.90 8.01 1.69
CA GLU A 74 -15.13 7.30 1.29
C GLU A 74 -15.14 5.86 1.80
N ALA A 75 -14.06 5.10 1.63
CA ALA A 75 -13.97 3.73 2.14
C ALA A 75 -14.11 3.65 3.66
N VAL A 76 -13.54 4.61 4.40
CA VAL A 76 -13.69 4.69 5.87
C VAL A 76 -15.14 4.99 6.25
N LEU A 77 -15.79 5.95 5.59
CA LEU A 77 -17.18 6.31 5.84
C LEU A 77 -18.12 5.13 5.56
N LEU A 78 -17.93 4.41 4.45
CA LEU A 78 -18.70 3.22 4.13
C LEU A 78 -18.60 2.17 5.25
N ARG A 79 -17.38 1.87 5.73
CA ARG A 79 -17.19 0.92 6.84
C ARG A 79 -17.80 1.39 8.15
N TYR A 80 -17.77 2.70 8.42
CA TYR A 80 -18.41 3.27 9.59
C TYR A 80 -19.93 3.07 9.55
N TYR A 81 -20.57 3.42 8.43
CA TYR A 81 -22.02 3.25 8.29
C TYR A 81 -22.45 1.78 8.29
N GLU A 82 -21.69 0.90 7.63
CA GLU A 82 -21.92 -0.56 7.70
C GLU A 82 -21.92 -1.07 9.16
N ALA A 83 -20.93 -0.65 9.95
CA ALA A 83 -20.82 -1.05 11.34
C ALA A 83 -21.95 -0.47 12.19
N ARG A 84 -22.35 0.79 11.96
CA ARG A 84 -23.47 1.44 12.65
C ARG A 84 -24.79 0.73 12.35
N CYS A 85 -25.09 0.46 11.08
CA CYS A 85 -26.31 -0.25 10.71
C CYS A 85 -26.37 -1.63 11.38
N PHE A 86 -25.26 -2.37 11.42
CA PHE A 86 -25.23 -3.68 12.10
C PHE A 86 -25.55 -3.59 13.60
N GLN A 87 -25.14 -2.53 14.27
CA GLN A 87 -25.48 -2.30 15.68
C GLN A 87 -26.96 -1.93 15.89
N ASP A 88 -27.59 -1.27 14.92
CA ASP A 88 -29.00 -0.91 14.99
C ASP A 88 -29.94 -2.11 14.73
N VAL A 89 -29.44 -3.23 14.17
CA VAL A 89 -30.20 -4.49 13.96
C VAL A 89 -29.93 -5.56 15.02
N ALA A 90 -28.99 -5.33 15.95
CA ALA A 90 -28.61 -6.25 17.02
C ALA A 90 -29.30 -5.88 18.35
#